data_AF-A0A7Y1ZCR9-F1
#
_entry.id   AF-A0A7Y1ZCR9-F1
#
_cell.length_a   1.000
_cell.length_b   1.000
_cell.length_c   1.000
_cell.angle_alpha   90.00
_cell.angle_beta   90.00
_cell.angle_gamma   90.00
#
_symmetry.space_group_name_H-M   'P 1'
#
loop_
_entity.id
_entity.type
_entity.pdbx_description
1 polymer ?
#
loop_
_entity_poly.entity_id
_entity_poly.type
_entity_poly.pdbx_seq_one_letter_code
_entity_poly.pdbx_strand_id
1 'polypeptide(L)' 'LVNGVANNSVGNSDEAIESLEIGLDFLIDDPTMEKDYFEQLSAAYFAKGNNKKAEAFAKRAAEIKLPN' A
#
# COMPACT_ATOMS: atom_id res chain seq x y z
N LEU A 1 -24.01 -5.20 10.61
CA LEU A 1 -24.30 -5.46 9.19
C LEU A 1 -23.04 -5.19 8.39
N VAL A 2 -22.78 -6.06 7.42
CA VAL A 2 -21.56 -6.23 6.64
C VAL A 2 -21.41 -5.06 5.64
N ASN A 3 -21.04 -3.89 6.14
CA ASN A 3 -20.78 -2.70 5.31
C ASN A 3 -19.27 -2.42 5.12
N GLY A 4 -18.39 -3.25 5.71
CA GLY A 4 -16.95 -3.18 5.47
C GLY A 4 -16.44 -4.15 4.40
N VAL A 5 -17.18 -5.24 4.13
CA VAL A 5 -16.79 -6.28 3.15
C VAL A 5 -17.39 -6.00 1.76
N ALA A 6 -18.36 -5.08 1.66
CA ALA A 6 -19.10 -4.75 0.44
C ALA A 6 -18.69 -3.41 -0.19
N ASN A 7 -17.54 -2.85 0.16
CA ASN A 7 -16.79 -1.91 -0.69
C ASN A 7 -15.53 -2.58 -1.25
N ASN A 8 -15.66 -3.86 -1.57
CA ASN A 8 -15.01 -4.50 -2.71
C ASN A 8 -15.43 -3.78 -4.01
N SER A 9 -15.10 -2.49 -4.13
CA SER A 9 -15.21 -1.74 -5.36
C SER A 9 -13.99 -2.09 -6.19
N VAL A 10 -14.10 -3.21 -6.90
CA VAL A 10 -13.13 -3.91 -7.77
C VAL A 10 -12.57 -3.03 -8.92
N GLY A 11 -12.72 -1.71 -8.88
CA GLY A 11 -12.16 -0.77 -9.85
C GLY A 11 -11.02 0.11 -9.33
N ASN A 12 -11.06 0.52 -8.05
CA ASN A 12 -10.20 1.62 -7.59
C ASN A 12 -8.92 1.16 -6.87
N SER A 13 -8.84 -0.10 -6.45
CA SER A 13 -7.61 -0.63 -5.82
C SER A 13 -6.46 -0.69 -6.83
N ASP A 14 -6.75 -0.91 -8.11
CA ASP A 14 -5.73 -1.00 -9.16
C ASP A 14 -5.18 0.38 -9.53
N GLU A 15 -6.05 1.37 -9.64
CA GLU A 15 -5.66 2.76 -9.84
C GLU A 15 -4.90 3.34 -8.64
N ALA A 16 -5.27 2.93 -7.41
CA ALA A 16 -4.52 3.26 -6.20
C ALA A 16 -3.14 2.61 -6.20
N ILE A 17 -3.04 1.32 -6.54
CA ILE A 17 -1.75 0.62 -6.64
C ILE A 17 -0.87 1.29 -7.69
N GLU A 18 -1.40 1.59 -8.88
CA GLU A 18 -0.65 2.24 -9.96
C GLU A 18 -0.16 3.63 -9.55
N SER A 19 -1.02 4.45 -8.96
CA SER A 19 -0.64 5.79 -8.47
C SER A 19 0.41 5.72 -7.36
N LEU A 20 0.32 4.72 -6.48
CA LEU A 20 1.29 4.49 -5.40
C LEU A 20 2.63 3.97 -5.95
N GLU A 21 2.62 3.04 -6.90
CA GLU A 21 3.84 2.51 -7.55
C GLU A 21 4.57 3.62 -8.33
N ILE A 22 3.84 4.45 -9.08
CA ILE A 22 4.41 5.62 -9.77
C ILE A 22 4.97 6.63 -8.75
N GLY A 23 4.22 6.94 -7.70
CA GLY A 23 4.68 7.88 -6.66
C GLY A 23 5.95 7.40 -5.95
N LEU A 24 6.10 6.09 -5.73
CA LEU A 24 7.31 5.46 -5.19
C LEU A 24 8.53 5.67 -6.10
N ASP A 25 8.37 5.57 -7.42
CA ASP A 25 9.48 5.83 -8.37
C ASP A 25 9.94 7.30 -8.35
N PHE A 26 9.06 8.24 -7.99
CA PHE A 26 9.39 9.65 -7.80
C PHE A 26 9.91 9.97 -6.39
N LEU A 27 9.81 9.01 -5.46
CA LEU A 27 10.12 9.20 -4.06
C LEU A 27 11.56 8.79 -3.74
N ILE A 28 12.52 9.62 -4.15
CA ILE A 28 13.93 9.26 -4.07
C ILE A 28 14.56 9.59 -2.70
N ASP A 29 13.99 10.48 -1.89
CA ASP A 29 14.69 11.04 -0.71
C ASP A 29 13.85 11.19 0.58
N ASP A 30 12.62 10.67 0.65
CA ASP A 30 11.80 10.74 1.88
C ASP A 30 11.44 9.35 2.42
N PRO A 31 12.25 8.78 3.33
CA PRO A 31 11.95 7.46 3.91
C PRO A 31 10.65 7.45 4.72
N THR A 32 10.18 8.60 5.22
CA THR A 32 8.89 8.70 5.91
C THR A 32 7.75 8.51 4.93
N MET A 33 7.81 9.21 3.80
CA MET A 33 6.81 9.07 2.76
C MET A 33 6.89 7.68 2.09
N GLU A 34 8.08 7.08 1.99
CA GLU A 34 8.27 5.76 1.38
C GLU A 34 7.56 4.69 2.21
N LYS A 35 7.67 4.81 3.54
CA LYS A 35 6.98 3.93 4.48
C LYS A 35 5.46 4.06 4.36
N ASP A 36 4.93 5.29 4.34
CA ASP A 36 3.50 5.55 4.18
C ASP A 36 2.96 4.94 2.88
N TYR A 37 3.71 5.08 1.78
CA TYR A 37 3.36 4.49 0.49
C TYR A 37 3.30 2.96 0.55
N PHE A 38 4.28 2.30 1.19
CA PHE A 38 4.25 0.85 1.35
C PHE A 38 3.12 0.37 2.26
N GLU A 39 2.77 1.11 3.31
CA GLU A 39 1.61 0.79 4.15
C GLU A 39 0.29 0.90 3.36
N GLN A 40 0.14 1.94 2.54
CA GLN A 40 -1.02 2.10 1.66
C GLN A 40 -1.10 1.03 0.58
N LEU A 41 0.03 0.65 -0.04
CA LEU A 41 0.10 -0.47 -0.97
C LEU A 41 -0.32 -1.78 -0.30
N SER A 42 0.14 -2.01 0.92
CA SER A 42 -0.25 -3.19 1.69
C SER A 42 -1.77 -3.26 1.87
N ALA A 43 -2.38 -2.17 2.31
CA ALA A 43 -3.82 -2.08 2.50
C ALA A 43 -4.60 -2.25 1.19
N ALA A 44 -4.14 -1.65 0.09
CA ALA A 44 -4.76 -1.79 -1.24
C ALA A 44 -4.70 -3.23 -1.75
N TYR A 45 -3.56 -3.92 -1.62
CA TYR A 45 -3.44 -5.32 -1.99
C TYR A 45 -4.25 -6.24 -1.08
N PHE A 46 -4.39 -5.92 0.21
CA PHE A 46 -5.26 -6.66 1.13
C PHE A 46 -6.73 -6.52 0.74
N ALA A 47 -7.17 -5.30 0.40
CA ALA A 47 -8.51 -5.03 -0.11
C ALA A 47 -8.80 -5.74 -1.44
N LYS A 48 -7.79 -5.91 -2.29
CA LYS A 48 -7.88 -6.71 -3.53
C LYS A 48 -7.91 -8.23 -3.29
N GLY A 49 -7.71 -8.69 -2.05
CA GLY A 49 -7.60 -10.11 -1.70
C GLY A 49 -6.24 -10.73 -2.04
N ASN A 50 -5.24 -9.91 -2.37
CA ASN A 50 -3.88 -10.35 -2.64
C ASN A 50 -3.00 -10.24 -1.38
N ASN A 51 -3.25 -11.14 -0.44
CA ASN A 51 -2.57 -11.17 0.85
C ASN A 51 -1.05 -11.35 0.73
N LYS A 52 -0.58 -12.11 -0.28
CA LYS A 52 0.86 -12.30 -0.54
C LYS A 52 1.57 -10.98 -0.81
N LYS A 53 1.01 -10.14 -1.69
CA LYS A 53 1.57 -8.81 -1.97
C LYS A 53 1.39 -7.88 -0.79
N ALA A 54 0.22 -7.92 -0.12
CA ALA A 54 -0.02 -7.11 1.07
C ALA A 54 1.04 -7.33 2.16
N GLU A 55 1.34 -8.59 2.49
CA GLU A 55 2.38 -8.94 3.46
C GLU A 55 3.78 -8.51 3.01
N ALA A 56 4.10 -8.66 1.71
CA ALA A 56 5.38 -8.22 1.17
C ALA A 56 5.59 -6.71 1.34
N PHE A 57 4.58 -5.89 1.06
CA PHE A 57 4.66 -4.44 1.22
C PHE A 57 4.65 -4.01 2.68
N ALA A 58 3.85 -4.66 3.54
CA ALA A 58 3.89 -4.41 4.98
C ALA A 58 5.28 -4.70 5.57
N LYS A 59 5.94 -5.77 5.10
CA LYS A 59 7.30 -6.10 5.53
C LYS A 59 8.30 -5.05 5.07
N ARG A 60 8.21 -4.56 3.83
CA ARG A 60 9.07 -3.47 3.33
C ARG A 60 8.87 -2.18 4.13
N ALA A 61 7.63 -1.80 4.42
CA ALA A 61 7.35 -0.65 5.29
C ALA A 61 8.01 -0.78 6.67
N ALA A 62 7.98 -1.99 7.26
CA ALA A 62 8.59 -2.27 8.55
C ALA A 62 10.13 -2.28 8.50
N GLU A 63 10.73 -2.56 7.34
CA GLU A 63 12.18 -2.52 7.14
C GLU A 63 12.72 -1.09 7.00
N ILE A 64 11.86 -0.12 6.63
CA ILE A 64 12.23 1.30 6.61
C ILE A 64 12.41 1.80 8.04
N LYS A 65 13.66 2.16 8.35
CA LYS A 65 14.01 2.79 9.62
C LYS A 65 13.86 4.29 9.48
N LEU A 66 12.84 4.84 10.13
CA LEU A 66 12.70 6.28 10.26
C LEU A 66 13.69 6.80 11.30
N PRO A 67 14.38 7.93 11.03
CA PRO A 67 15.09 8.64 12.08
C PRO A 67 14.09 9.17 13.11
N ASN A 68 14.38 8.96 14.39
CA ASN A 68 13.60 9.46 15.52
C ASN A 68 13.70 10.99 15.67
#